data_AF-A0A1F4V4L8-F1
#
_entry.id   AF-A0A1F4V4L8-F1
#
_cell.length_a   1.000
_cell.length_b   1.000
_cell.length_c   1.000
_cell.angle_alpha   90.00
_cell.angle_beta   90.00
_cell.angle_gamma   90.00
#
_symmetry.space_group_name_H-M   'P 1'
#
loop_
_entity.id
_entity.type
_entity.pdbx_description
1 polymer ?
#
loop_
_entity_poly.entity_id
_entity_poly.type
_entity_poly.pdbx_seq_one_letter_code
_entity_poly.pdbx_strand_id
1 'polypeptide(L)'
;MSKGEAYLRELREILLSKREAVSNLEFTLGNYDDVGSLIGAKIPTLTTEFCEIGIYNKKVYFTSIVHGDLFSKELFDSIKNIKSVQVYGFKNFKNTLYPGFSFKLIKEALKNEEYVQVQFDYDYKKIIPVDLYKKYRNLMELFLKNRVRVVNQIEVDLGE
;
A
#
# COMPACT_ATOMS: atom_id res chain seq x y z
N MET A 1 10.25 1.01 -22.69
CA MET A 1 9.80 1.63 -21.44
C MET A 1 8.29 1.75 -21.50
N SER A 2 7.57 1.08 -20.60
CA SER A 2 6.11 1.17 -20.55
C SER A 2 5.64 2.54 -20.04
N LYS A 3 4.39 2.91 -20.34
CA LYS A 3 3.77 4.14 -19.78
C LYS A 3 3.76 4.13 -18.25
N GLY A 4 3.64 2.95 -17.64
CA GLY A 4 3.68 2.78 -16.18
C GLY A 4 5.06 3.08 -15.58
N GLU A 5 6.13 2.57 -16.20
CA GLU A 5 7.50 2.88 -15.77
C GLU A 5 7.81 4.38 -15.85
N ALA A 6 7.40 5.05 -16.94
CA ALA A 6 7.60 6.50 -17.09
C ALA A 6 6.85 7.29 -16.00
N TYR A 7 5.62 6.88 -15.70
CA TYR A 7 4.82 7.47 -14.62
C TYR A 7 5.48 7.32 -13.25
N LEU A 8 5.96 6.12 -12.91
CA LEU A 8 6.64 5.88 -11.64
C LEU A 8 7.96 6.64 -11.56
N ARG A 9 8.71 6.76 -12.65
CA ARG A 9 9.90 7.61 -12.68
C ARG A 9 9.58 9.07 -12.38
N GLU A 10 8.53 9.61 -12.98
CA GLU A 10 8.07 10.98 -12.68
C GLU A 10 7.66 11.14 -11.22
N LEU A 11 6.89 10.19 -10.68
CA LEU A 11 6.52 10.18 -9.26
C LEU A 11 7.76 10.14 -8.35
N ARG A 12 8.75 9.31 -8.69
CA ARG A 12 10.00 9.20 -7.94
C ARG A 12 10.76 10.51 -7.88
N GLU A 13 10.88 11.22 -9.01
CA GLU A 13 11.54 12.54 -9.02
C GLU A 13 10.80 13.55 -8.14
N ILE A 14 9.46 13.49 -8.11
CA ILE A 14 8.65 14.31 -7.19
C ILE A 14 8.98 13.94 -5.73
N LEU A 15 8.96 12.66 -5.36
CA LEU A 15 9.27 12.19 -4.00
C LEU A 15 10.67 12.65 -3.56
N LEU A 16 11.69 12.46 -4.40
CA LEU A 16 13.06 12.91 -4.14
C LEU A 16 13.16 14.44 -3.97
N SER A 17 12.47 15.21 -4.82
CA SER A 17 12.45 16.67 -4.71
C SER A 17 11.84 17.17 -3.38
N LYS A 18 11.01 16.32 -2.75
CA LYS A 18 10.38 16.56 -1.45
C LYS A 18 11.11 15.92 -0.28
N ARG A 19 12.29 15.33 -0.54
CA ARG A 19 13.16 14.66 0.44
C ARG A 19 12.51 13.43 1.09
N GLU A 20 11.60 12.78 0.39
CA GLU A 20 11.08 11.48 0.80
C GLU A 20 12.13 10.40 0.45
N ALA A 21 12.38 9.47 1.37
CA ALA A 21 13.19 8.29 1.08
C ALA A 21 12.39 7.36 0.16
N VAL A 22 12.98 7.00 -0.98
CA VAL A 22 12.35 6.17 -2.02
C VAL A 22 13.40 5.33 -2.74
N SER A 23 13.08 4.08 -3.05
CA SER A 23 13.94 3.17 -3.79
C SER A 23 14.11 3.59 -5.26
N ASN A 24 14.96 2.86 -5.97
CA ASN A 24 14.97 2.92 -7.43
C ASN A 24 13.72 2.22 -7.97
N LEU A 25 13.42 2.42 -9.26
CA LEU A 25 12.35 1.64 -9.90
C LEU A 25 12.73 0.16 -9.88
N GLU A 26 11.92 -0.63 -9.19
CA GLU A 26 12.09 -2.07 -8.96
C GLU A 26 10.97 -2.86 -9.65
N PHE A 27 11.05 -4.18 -9.54
CA PHE A 27 10.06 -5.09 -10.11
C PHE A 27 9.70 -6.19 -9.11
N THR A 28 8.54 -6.06 -8.49
CA THR A 28 8.03 -7.06 -7.54
C THR A 28 7.50 -8.28 -8.30
N LEU A 29 7.91 -9.47 -7.86
CA LEU A 29 7.44 -10.79 -8.32
C LEU A 29 6.52 -11.39 -7.26
N GLY A 30 5.71 -12.37 -7.65
CA GLY A 30 4.94 -13.16 -6.68
C GLY A 30 3.68 -12.46 -6.12
N ASN A 31 3.29 -11.32 -6.69
CA ASN A 31 2.03 -10.65 -6.33
C ASN A 31 0.80 -11.42 -6.84
N TYR A 32 -0.38 -11.12 -6.30
CA TYR A 32 -1.64 -11.77 -6.66
C TYR A 32 -2.64 -10.76 -7.20
N ASP A 33 -3.48 -11.18 -8.14
CA ASP A 33 -4.49 -10.33 -8.77
C ASP A 33 -5.74 -10.18 -7.90
N ASP A 34 -6.72 -9.43 -8.39
CA ASP A 34 -7.97 -9.15 -7.70
C ASP A 34 -8.81 -10.42 -7.38
N VAL A 35 -8.47 -11.59 -7.97
CA VAL A 35 -9.11 -12.89 -7.72
C VAL A 35 -8.21 -13.87 -6.95
N GLY A 36 -7.07 -13.40 -6.45
CA GLY A 36 -6.13 -14.20 -5.66
C GLY A 36 -5.28 -15.18 -6.49
N SER A 37 -5.16 -14.95 -7.80
CA SER A 37 -4.28 -15.71 -8.69
C SER A 37 -2.90 -15.08 -8.75
N LEU A 38 -1.85 -15.92 -8.79
CA LEU A 38 -0.47 -15.43 -8.88
C LEU A 38 -0.29 -14.65 -10.20
N ILE A 39 0.17 -13.42 -10.09
CA ILE A 39 0.50 -12.56 -11.21
C ILE A 39 1.81 -13.06 -11.80
N GLY A 40 1.73 -13.68 -12.99
CA GLY A 40 2.92 -14.13 -13.72
C GLY A 40 3.77 -13.00 -14.30
N ALA A 41 3.29 -11.76 -14.28
CA ALA A 41 4.00 -10.58 -14.77
C ALA A 41 4.75 -9.85 -13.64
N LYS A 42 5.93 -9.33 -13.94
CA LYS A 42 6.65 -8.41 -13.06
C LYS A 42 5.88 -7.10 -12.94
N ILE A 43 5.65 -6.63 -11.72
CA ILE A 43 4.95 -5.37 -11.45
C ILE A 43 6.01 -4.29 -11.18
N PRO A 44 6.03 -3.18 -11.94
CA PRO A 44 6.95 -2.09 -11.66
C PRO A 44 6.53 -1.38 -10.36
N THR A 45 7.49 -1.18 -9.47
CA THR A 45 7.24 -0.69 -8.10
C THR A 45 8.29 0.33 -7.66
N LEU A 46 7.88 1.20 -6.74
CA LEU A 46 8.75 2.03 -5.92
C LEU A 46 8.43 1.72 -4.47
N THR A 47 9.44 1.71 -3.62
CA THR A 47 9.26 1.49 -2.18
C THR A 47 9.68 2.74 -1.43
N THR A 48 8.82 3.24 -0.56
CA THR A 48 9.15 4.31 0.40
C THR A 48 9.18 3.74 1.82
N GLU A 49 9.61 4.53 2.79
CA GLU A 49 9.48 4.13 4.21
C GLU A 49 8.01 3.90 4.62
N PHE A 50 7.06 4.49 3.88
CA PHE A 50 5.65 4.42 4.21
C PHE A 50 4.89 3.30 3.49
N CYS A 51 5.21 3.04 2.22
CA CYS A 51 4.50 2.06 1.40
C CYS A 51 5.27 1.64 0.14
N GLU A 52 4.83 0.52 -0.46
CA GLU A 52 5.10 0.15 -1.83
C GLU A 52 4.08 0.86 -2.73
N ILE A 53 4.54 1.37 -3.86
CA ILE A 53 3.75 2.04 -4.89
C ILE A 53 3.95 1.28 -6.20
N GLY A 54 2.91 0.63 -6.70
CA GLY A 54 2.97 -0.12 -7.95
C GLY A 54 1.85 0.19 -8.91
N ILE A 55 2.03 -0.23 -10.16
CA ILE A 55 1.02 -0.09 -11.22
C ILE A 55 0.63 -1.47 -11.73
N TYR A 56 -0.62 -1.84 -11.52
CA TYR A 56 -1.17 -3.12 -11.97
C TYR A 56 -2.62 -2.96 -12.41
N ASN A 57 -3.03 -3.65 -13.48
CA ASN A 57 -4.41 -3.67 -14.00
C ASN A 57 -5.08 -2.28 -14.11
N LYS A 58 -4.37 -1.27 -14.64
CA LYS A 58 -4.84 0.14 -14.76
C LYS A 58 -5.14 0.81 -13.41
N LYS A 59 -4.60 0.28 -12.31
CA LYS A 59 -4.61 0.89 -10.99
C LYS A 59 -3.19 1.30 -10.62
N VAL A 60 -3.06 2.40 -9.89
CA VAL A 60 -1.87 2.65 -9.06
C VAL A 60 -2.27 2.30 -7.64
N TYR A 61 -1.52 1.42 -6.99
CA TYR A 61 -1.79 1.01 -5.62
C TYR A 61 -0.72 1.58 -4.68
N PHE A 62 -1.13 1.84 -3.43
CA PHE A 62 -0.22 2.00 -2.30
C PHE A 62 -0.45 0.85 -1.34
N THR A 63 0.62 0.22 -0.88
CA THR A 63 0.54 -0.90 0.06
C THR A 63 1.43 -0.63 1.28
N SER A 64 0.79 -0.34 2.41
CA SER A 64 1.47 -0.15 3.69
C SER A 64 1.32 -1.39 4.58
N ILE A 65 2.39 -1.77 5.28
CA ILE A 65 2.34 -2.82 6.30
C ILE A 65 2.29 -2.16 7.68
N VAL A 66 1.36 -2.60 8.52
CA VAL A 66 1.14 -2.08 9.88
C VAL A 66 1.26 -3.25 10.85
N HIS A 67 1.88 -3.03 12.01
CA HIS A 67 1.79 -4.03 13.08
C HIS A 67 0.34 -4.19 13.55
N GLY A 68 -0.11 -5.42 13.74
CA GLY A 68 -1.51 -5.71 14.05
C GLY A 68 -2.01 -5.07 15.35
N ASP A 69 -1.12 -4.89 16.33
CA ASP A 69 -1.41 -4.20 17.60
C ASP A 69 -1.60 -2.67 17.43
N LEU A 70 -0.98 -2.08 16.41
CA LEU A 70 -1.13 -0.66 16.05
C LEU A 70 -2.35 -0.39 15.16
N PHE A 71 -2.97 -1.42 14.58
CA PHE A 71 -4.18 -1.25 13.77
C PHE A 71 -5.41 -0.99 14.66
N SER A 72 -5.62 0.29 14.99
CA SER A 72 -6.66 0.71 15.93
C SER A 72 -8.02 0.97 15.27
N LYS A 73 -9.07 1.10 16.10
CA LYS A 73 -10.41 1.47 15.63
C LYS A 73 -10.42 2.88 15.05
N GLU A 74 -9.62 3.79 15.60
CA GLU A 74 -9.47 5.17 15.16
C GLU A 74 -8.85 5.25 13.76
N LEU A 75 -7.81 4.44 13.50
CA LEU A 75 -7.25 4.31 12.15
C LEU A 75 -8.32 3.77 11.19
N PHE A 76 -8.98 2.67 11.55
CA PHE A 76 -10.04 2.08 10.73
C PHE A 76 -11.14 3.10 10.40
N ASP A 77 -11.66 3.80 11.42
CA ASP A 77 -12.70 4.81 11.26
C ASP A 77 -12.25 5.99 10.37
N SER A 78 -10.96 6.31 10.38
CA SER A 78 -10.36 7.35 9.52
C SER A 78 -10.22 6.92 8.05
N ILE A 79 -9.93 5.64 7.78
CA ILE A 79 -9.66 5.16 6.42
C ILE A 79 -10.86 4.50 5.74
N LYS A 80 -11.83 3.95 6.47
CA LYS A 80 -12.93 3.14 5.93
C LYS A 80 -13.80 3.84 4.88
N ASN A 81 -13.81 5.18 4.84
CA ASN A 81 -14.60 5.94 3.87
C ASN A 81 -13.81 6.27 2.59
N ILE A 82 -12.53 5.88 2.52
CA ILE A 82 -11.73 5.98 1.31
C ILE A 82 -12.21 4.88 0.38
N LYS A 83 -12.86 5.26 -0.74
CA LYS A 83 -13.56 4.33 -1.68
C LYS A 83 -12.74 3.14 -2.16
N SER A 84 -11.43 3.19 -2.04
CA SER A 84 -10.48 2.27 -2.64
C SER A 84 -9.53 1.64 -1.61
N VAL A 85 -9.90 1.67 -0.32
CA VAL A 85 -9.11 0.98 0.70
C VAL A 85 -9.48 -0.50 0.78
N GLN A 86 -8.46 -1.35 0.86
CA GLN A 86 -8.56 -2.77 1.16
C GLN A 86 -7.64 -3.10 2.32
N VAL A 87 -8.04 -4.06 3.16
CA VAL A 87 -7.23 -4.53 4.28
C VAL A 87 -7.09 -6.04 4.14
N TYR A 88 -5.86 -6.54 4.20
CA TYR A 88 -5.52 -7.95 4.01
C TYR A 88 -4.74 -8.46 5.22
N GLY A 89 -4.87 -9.76 5.49
CA GLY A 89 -3.91 -10.44 6.35
C GLY A 89 -2.52 -10.45 5.71
N PHE A 90 -1.47 -10.42 6.52
CA PHE A 90 -0.09 -10.41 6.04
C PHE A 90 0.37 -11.78 5.52
N LYS A 91 0.08 -12.87 6.24
CA LYS A 91 0.41 -14.24 5.80
C LYS A 91 -0.66 -14.82 4.88
N ASN A 92 -1.93 -14.55 5.16
CA ASN A 92 -3.06 -14.97 4.33
C ASN A 92 -3.61 -13.80 3.51
N PHE A 93 -2.76 -13.17 2.68
CA PHE A 93 -3.13 -12.04 1.80
C PHE A 93 -4.28 -12.36 0.83
N LYS A 94 -4.59 -13.65 0.60
CA LYS A 94 -5.74 -14.10 -0.20
C LYS A 94 -7.09 -13.76 0.44
N ASN A 95 -7.12 -13.47 1.75
CA ASN A 95 -8.34 -13.13 2.48
C ASN A 95 -8.42 -11.61 2.70
N THR A 96 -9.19 -10.93 1.85
CA THR A 96 -9.58 -9.53 2.05
C THR A 96 -10.45 -9.39 3.30
N LEU A 97 -9.93 -8.73 4.34
CA LEU A 97 -10.61 -8.48 5.62
C LEU A 97 -11.58 -7.28 5.53
N TYR A 98 -11.36 -6.35 4.60
CA TYR A 98 -12.24 -5.19 4.31
C TYR A 98 -12.21 -4.88 2.81
N PRO A 99 -13.36 -4.64 2.12
CA PRO A 99 -14.69 -4.23 2.63
C PRO A 99 -15.66 -5.34 3.08
N GLY A 100 -15.24 -6.60 3.15
CA GLY A 100 -16.17 -7.73 3.35
C GLY A 100 -16.82 -7.89 4.73
N PHE A 101 -16.27 -7.34 5.83
CA PHE A 101 -16.52 -7.96 7.14
C PHE A 101 -16.68 -7.07 8.40
N SER A 102 -16.08 -5.87 8.51
CA SER A 102 -16.05 -4.93 9.67
C SER A 102 -14.78 -4.98 10.54
N PHE A 103 -14.52 -3.90 11.30
CA PHE A 103 -13.37 -3.79 12.22
C PHE A 103 -13.24 -4.95 13.20
N LYS A 104 -14.37 -5.49 13.69
CA LYS A 104 -14.36 -6.63 14.62
C LYS A 104 -13.66 -7.83 13.99
N LEU A 105 -13.93 -8.12 12.72
CA LEU A 105 -13.35 -9.24 12.01
C LEU A 105 -11.90 -9.00 11.61
N ILE A 106 -11.52 -7.76 11.28
CA ILE A 106 -10.10 -7.39 11.13
C ILE A 106 -9.34 -7.70 12.42
N LYS A 107 -9.87 -7.27 13.57
CA LYS A 107 -9.24 -7.50 14.88
C LYS A 107 -9.15 -8.99 15.24
N GLU A 108 -10.15 -9.78 14.87
CA GLU A 108 -10.13 -11.23 15.08
C GLU A 108 -9.11 -11.94 14.18
N ALA A 109 -9.00 -11.55 12.92
CA ALA A 109 -7.97 -12.06 12.00
C ALA A 109 -6.55 -11.72 12.49
N LEU A 110 -6.37 -10.51 13.02
CA LEU A 110 -5.09 -10.03 13.57
C LEU A 110 -4.62 -10.76 14.82
N LYS A 111 -5.46 -11.53 15.51
CA LYS A 111 -5.00 -12.30 16.70
C LYS A 111 -3.92 -13.33 16.34
N ASN A 112 -3.89 -13.77 15.09
CA ASN A 112 -2.96 -14.80 14.61
C ASN A 112 -1.90 -14.24 13.66
N GLU A 113 -1.86 -12.91 13.48
CA GLU A 113 -0.94 -12.26 12.55
C GLU A 113 -0.25 -11.07 13.24
N GLU A 114 1.07 -11.00 13.11
CA GLU A 114 1.86 -9.89 13.66
C GLU A 114 1.66 -8.58 12.87
N TYR A 115 1.28 -8.70 11.60
CA TYR A 115 1.17 -7.59 10.66
C TYR A 115 -0.16 -7.65 9.90
N VAL A 116 -0.57 -6.49 9.38
CA VAL A 116 -1.68 -6.33 8.44
C VAL A 116 -1.23 -5.47 7.27
N GLN A 117 -1.73 -5.78 6.09
CA GLN A 117 -1.50 -4.99 4.90
C GLN A 117 -2.70 -4.09 4.61
N VAL A 118 -2.46 -2.81 4.40
CA VAL A 118 -3.46 -1.81 4.04
C VAL A 118 -3.15 -1.29 2.65
N GLN A 119 -4.04 -1.55 1.71
CA GLN A 119 -3.89 -1.15 0.31
C GLN A 119 -4.85 -0.02 -0.05
N PHE A 120 -4.38 0.93 -0.84
CA PHE A 120 -5.18 2.02 -1.40
C PHE A 120 -5.04 2.06 -2.92
N ASP A 121 -6.13 1.85 -3.65
CA ASP A 121 -6.13 1.85 -5.11
C ASP A 121 -6.54 3.21 -5.69
N TYR A 122 -5.91 3.62 -6.79
CA TYR A 122 -6.30 4.80 -7.57
C TYR A 122 -6.37 4.46 -9.06
N ASP A 123 -7.29 5.12 -9.79
CA ASP A 123 -7.41 4.95 -11.24
C ASP A 123 -6.20 5.58 -11.95
N TYR A 124 -5.30 4.74 -12.45
CA TYR A 124 -4.08 5.15 -13.14
C TYR A 124 -4.34 6.06 -14.33
N LYS A 125 -5.50 5.94 -14.99
CA LYS A 125 -5.84 6.78 -16.13
C LYS A 125 -6.27 8.19 -15.73
N LYS A 126 -6.63 8.41 -14.45
CA LYS A 126 -7.21 9.68 -13.96
C LYS A 126 -6.30 10.43 -13.00
N ILE A 127 -5.38 9.76 -12.32
CA ILE A 127 -4.51 10.39 -11.33
C ILE A 127 -3.12 10.67 -11.91
N ILE A 128 -2.72 11.94 -11.93
CA ILE A 128 -1.36 12.34 -12.34
C ILE A 128 -0.36 12.21 -11.18
N PRO A 129 0.95 12.08 -11.43
CA PRO A 129 1.95 11.84 -10.38
C PRO A 129 1.94 12.88 -9.24
N VAL A 130 1.76 14.17 -9.56
CA VAL A 130 1.68 15.24 -8.55
C VAL A 130 0.49 15.07 -7.62
N ASP A 131 -0.68 14.67 -8.14
CA ASP A 131 -1.86 14.44 -7.31
C ASP A 131 -1.76 13.13 -6.53
N LEU A 132 -1.09 12.12 -7.09
CA LEU A 132 -0.77 10.89 -6.39
C LEU A 132 0.17 11.15 -5.19
N TYR A 133 1.17 12.03 -5.34
CA TYR A 133 2.01 12.48 -4.22
C TYR A 133 1.18 13.16 -3.11
N LYS A 134 0.18 13.98 -3.46
CA LYS A 134 -0.74 14.56 -2.46
C LYS A 134 -1.53 13.47 -1.72
N LYS A 135 -1.96 12.42 -2.42
CA LYS A 135 -2.63 11.26 -1.79
C LYS A 135 -1.68 10.54 -0.82
N TYR A 136 -0.45 10.28 -1.25
CA TYR A 136 0.60 9.70 -0.42
C TYR A 136 0.80 10.49 0.88
N ARG A 137 1.01 11.81 0.77
CA ARG A 137 1.21 12.70 1.93
C ARG A 137 0.02 12.71 2.89
N ASN A 138 -1.20 12.79 2.36
CA ASN A 138 -2.40 12.78 3.19
C ASN A 138 -2.56 11.47 3.96
N LEU A 139 -2.23 10.33 3.34
CA LEU A 139 -2.28 9.03 4.01
C LEU A 139 -1.22 8.94 5.11
N MET A 140 0.02 9.35 4.82
CA MET A 140 1.08 9.35 5.82
C MET A 140 0.71 10.21 7.04
N GLU A 141 0.18 11.42 6.80
CA GLU A 141 -0.29 12.31 7.87
C GLU A 141 -1.46 11.72 8.67
N LEU A 142 -2.37 11.00 8.00
CA LEU A 142 -3.47 10.30 8.65
C LEU A 142 -2.96 9.21 9.59
N PHE A 143 -2.00 8.40 9.16
CA PHE A 143 -1.41 7.34 10.00
C PHE A 143 -0.65 7.93 11.19
N LEU A 144 0.18 8.96 10.94
CA LEU A 144 0.91 9.67 12.00
C LEU A 144 -0.03 10.30 13.03
N LYS A 145 -1.13 10.94 12.59
CA LYS A 145 -2.14 11.53 13.48
C LYS A 145 -2.80 10.48 14.38
N ASN A 146 -3.00 9.26 13.85
CA ASN A 146 -3.53 8.13 14.60
C ASN A 146 -2.43 7.40 15.41
N ARG A 147 -1.20 7.91 15.46
CA ARG A 147 -0.04 7.31 16.14
C ARG A 147 0.29 5.91 15.65
N VAL A 148 -0.05 5.62 14.39
CA VAL A 148 0.25 4.35 13.74
C VAL A 148 1.54 4.50 12.96
N ARG A 149 2.54 3.70 13.32
CA ARG A 149 3.76 3.56 12.54
C ARG A 149 3.61 2.37 11.60
N VAL A 150 3.91 2.59 10.34
CA VAL A 150 4.04 1.51 9.36
C VAL A 150 5.43 0.90 9.46
N VAL A 151 5.56 -0.34 8.99
CA VAL A 151 6.85 -0.99 8.83
C VAL A 151 7.62 -0.27 7.73
N ASN A 152 8.88 0.09 7.99
CA ASN A 152 9.74 0.72 6.99
C ASN A 152 10.11 -0.31 5.91
N GLN A 153 9.45 -0.23 4.76
CA GLN A 153 9.64 -1.22 3.69
C GLN A 153 10.95 -1.03 2.90
N ILE A 154 11.69 0.07 3.10
CA ILE A 154 13.05 0.22 2.56
C ILE A 154 14.07 -0.54 3.43
N GLU A 155 13.90 -0.48 4.75
CA GLU A 155 14.88 -1.03 5.71
C GLU A 155 14.68 -2.50 5.99
N VAL A 156 13.47 -3.01 5.78
CA VAL A 156 13.11 -4.38 6.14
C VAL A 156 13.36 -5.33 4.96
N ASP A 157 14.39 -6.17 5.11
CA ASP A 157 14.47 -7.43 4.39
C ASP A 157 13.40 -8.35 4.98
N LEU A 158 12.24 -8.45 4.32
CA LEU A 158 11.09 -9.19 4.83
C LEU A 158 11.30 -10.72 4.85
N GLY A 159 12.49 -11.20 4.44
CA GLY A 159 12.85 -12.61 4.42
C GLY A 159 12.02 -13.38 3.39
N GLU A 160 12.64 -13.71 2.26
CA GLU A 160 12.10 -14.70 1.32
C GLU A 160 11.85 -16.06 2.00
#